data_AF-A0A927A8K6-F1
#
_entry.id   AF-A0A927A8K6-F1
#
_cell.length_a   1.000
_cell.length_b   1.000
_cell.length_c   1.000
_cell.angle_alpha   90.00
_cell.angle_beta   90.00
_cell.angle_gamma   90.00
#
_symmetry.space_group_name_H-M   'P 1'
#
loop_
_entity.id
_entity.type
_entity.pdbx_description
1 polymer ?
#
loop_
_entity_poly.entity_id
_entity_poly.type
_entity_poly.pdbx_seq_one_letter_code
_entity_poly.pdbx_strand_id
1 'polypeptide(L)' 'MRSRQKPCAQCQQVEPVLYRVQHDESGKWVFVCRRCWDEVSHNNPFYTYGGTWKAKKTE' A
#
# COMPACT_ATOMS: atom_id res chain seq x y z
N MET A 1 -9.83 20.63 -6.35
CA MET A 1 -8.81 19.64 -5.90
C MET A 1 -9.20 18.26 -6.41
N ARG A 2 -8.39 17.62 -7.25
CA ARG A 2 -8.57 16.18 -7.55
C ARG A 2 -8.09 15.40 -6.34
N SER A 3 -9.01 14.95 -5.49
CA SER A 3 -8.73 13.98 -4.44
C SER A 3 -8.19 12.72 -5.13
N ARG A 4 -6.87 12.54 -5.16
CA ARG A 4 -6.24 11.34 -5.75
C ARG A 4 -6.38 10.18 -4.77
N GLN A 5 -7.60 9.84 -4.38
CA GLN A 5 -7.85 8.73 -3.47
C GLN A 5 -7.57 7.43 -4.22
N LYS A 6 -6.67 6.60 -3.67
CA LYS A 6 -6.41 5.26 -4.17
C LYS A 6 -6.98 4.27 -3.14
N PRO A 7 -7.74 3.25 -3.57
CA PRO A 7 -8.16 2.19 -2.66
C PRO A 7 -6.99 1.23 -2.37
N CYS A 8 -7.02 0.62 -1.20
CA CYS A 8 -6.16 -0.52 -0.86
C CYS A 8 -6.42 -1.68 -1.84
N ALA A 9 -5.37 -2.32 -2.35
CA ALA A 9 -5.50 -3.46 -3.25
C ALA A 9 -6.10 -4.71 -2.59
N GLN A 10 -6.02 -4.83 -1.25
CA GLN A 10 -6.55 -5.96 -0.48
C GLN A 10 -7.98 -5.70 0.02
N CYS A 11 -8.18 -4.67 0.84
CA CYS A 11 -9.47 -4.39 1.46
C CYS A 11 -10.33 -3.35 0.73
N GLN A 12 -9.84 -2.76 -0.37
CA GLN A 12 -10.50 -1.70 -1.15
C GLN A 12 -10.84 -0.42 -0.36
N GLN A 13 -10.40 -0.31 0.90
CA GLN A 13 -10.60 0.91 1.69
C GLN A 13 -9.73 2.06 1.18
N VAL A 14 -10.31 3.24 1.18
CA VAL A 14 -9.62 4.47 0.82
C VAL A 14 -8.98 5.06 2.08
N GLU A 15 -7.66 5.09 2.11
CA GLU A 15 -6.88 5.62 3.22
C GLU A 15 -6.02 6.81 2.75
N PRO A 16 -5.75 7.79 3.64
CA PRO A 16 -4.89 8.92 3.31
C PRO A 16 -3.43 8.52 3.11
N VAL A 17 -3.04 7.34 3.59
CA VAL A 17 -1.70 6.78 3.51
C VAL A 17 -1.78 5.35 3.00
N LEU A 18 -1.00 5.03 1.98
CA LEU A 18 -0.86 3.68 1.45
C LEU A 18 0.62 3.31 1.35
N TYR A 19 0.92 2.03 1.49
CA TYR A 19 2.24 1.46 1.39
C TYR A 19 2.36 0.73 0.06
N ARG A 20 3.34 1.11 -0.75
CA ARG A 20 3.67 0.40 -1.98
C ARG A 20 4.53 -0.79 -1.62
N VAL A 21 4.05 -1.99 -1.90
CA VAL A 21 4.74 -3.23 -1.54
C VAL A 21 4.63 -4.26 -2.66
N GLN A 22 5.58 -5.18 -2.72
CA GLN A 22 5.39 -6.50 -3.33
C GLN A 22 5.22 -7.48 -2.19
N HIS A 23 4.29 -8.41 -2.31
CA HIS A 23 4.05 -9.42 -1.27
C HIS A 23 3.80 -10.82 -1.82
N ASP A 24 3.88 -10.97 -3.15
CA ASP A 24 3.60 -12.18 -3.90
C ASP A 24 4.74 -12.46 -4.87
N GLU A 25 4.91 -13.74 -5.23
CA GLU A 25 5.96 -14.19 -6.16
C GLU A 25 5.84 -13.57 -7.57
N SER A 26 4.69 -12.99 -7.93
CA SER A 26 4.54 -12.27 -9.19
C SER A 26 5.41 -11.00 -9.24
N GLY A 27 5.92 -10.51 -8.11
CA GLY A 27 6.66 -9.26 -8.02
C GLY A 27 5.82 -8.03 -8.38
N LYS A 28 4.48 -8.12 -8.22
CA LYS A 28 3.58 -7.03 -8.58
C LYS A 28 3.58 -5.98 -7.48
N TRP A 29 3.77 -4.73 -7.90
CA TRP A 29 3.64 -3.60 -6.98
C TRP A 29 2.19 -3.27 -6.72
N VAL A 30 1.76 -3.39 -5.47
CA VAL A 30 0.43 -3.03 -5.01
C VAL A 30 0.50 -1.94 -3.95
N PHE A 31 -0.60 -1.19 -3.78
CA PHE A 31 -0.76 -0.23 -2.70
C PHE A 31 -1.71 -0.80 -1.65
N VAL A 32 -1.24 -0.91 -0.42
CA VAL A 32 -2.03 -1.44 0.70
C VAL A 32 -2.15 -0.44 1.83
N CYS A 33 -3.25 -0.48 2.59
CA CYS A 33 -3.40 0.33 3.79
C CYS A 33 -2.50 -0.18 4.93
N ARG A 34 -2.43 0.56 6.04
CA ARG A 34 -1.60 0.18 7.20
C ARG A 34 -1.94 -1.20 7.76
N ARG A 35 -3.22 -1.58 7.79
CA ARG A 35 -3.67 -2.88 8.31
C ARG A 35 -3.19 -4.02 7.44
N CYS A 36 -3.52 -3.97 6.14
CA CYS A 36 -3.08 -4.98 5.19
C CYS A 36 -1.55 -5.01 5.03
N TRP A 37 -0.88 -3.88 5.22
CA TRP A 37 0.58 -3.82 5.25
C TRP A 37 1.17 -4.67 6.39
N ASP A 38 0.58 -4.61 7.58
CA ASP A 38 1.00 -5.42 8.73
C ASP A 38 0.83 -6.91 8.39
N GLU A 39 -0.31 -7.30 7.83
CA GLU A 39 -0.60 -8.67 7.42
C GLU A 39 0.38 -9.21 6.36
N VAL A 40 0.66 -8.43 5.31
CA VAL A 40 1.51 -8.90 4.20
C VAL A 40 3.01 -8.78 4.47
N SER A 41 3.41 -7.94 5.44
CA SER A 41 4.82 -7.80 5.83
C SER A 41 5.23 -8.81 6.90
N HIS A 42 4.28 -9.33 7.67
CA HIS A 42 4.56 -10.30 8.71
C HIS A 42 4.94 -11.67 8.12
N ASN A 43 6.15 -12.13 8.40
CA ASN A 43 6.65 -13.47 8.02
C ASN A 43 6.53 -13.82 6.53
N ASN A 44 6.69 -12.83 5.64
CA ASN A 44 6.58 -13.04 4.20
C ASN A 44 7.96 -12.90 3.50
N PRO A 45 8.52 -13.98 2.94
CA PRO A 45 9.83 -13.93 2.28
C PRO A 45 9.82 -13.17 0.94
N PHE A 46 8.65 -12.98 0.34
CA PHE A 46 8.47 -12.22 -0.91
C PHE A 46 8.18 -10.74 -0.67
N TYR A 47 8.10 -10.34 0.60
CA TYR A 47 7.77 -8.97 0.96
C TYR A 47 8.91 -8.01 0.60
N THR A 48 8.59 -7.01 -0.24
CA THR A 48 9.49 -5.91 -0.57
C THR A 48 8.78 -4.58 -0.39
N TYR A 49 9.44 -3.65 0.31
CA TYR A 49 8.93 -2.29 0.51
C TYR A 49 9.35 -1.34 -0.62
N GLY A 50 8.39 -0.59 -1.17
CA GLY A 50 8.59 0.32 -2.32
C GLY A 50 8.21 1.79 -2.06
N GLY A 51 7.93 2.14 -0.81
CA GLY A 51 7.67 3.53 -0.38
C GLY A 51 6.23 3.79 0.09
N THR A 52 6.03 4.96 0.68
CA THR A 52 4.72 5.42 1.16
C THR A 52 4.12 6.41 0.19
N TRP A 53 2.86 6.20 -0.18
CA TRP A 53 2.05 7.18 -0.88
C TRP A 53 1.14 7.91 0.12
N LYS A 54 1.06 9.24 0.02
CA LYS A 54 0.20 10.09 0.84
C LYS A 54 -0.76 10.87 -0.05
N ALA A 55 -2.04 10.88 0.32
CA ALA A 55 -3.10 11.55 -0.43
C ALA A 55 -3.00 13.08 -0.42
N LYS A 56 -2.41 13.64 0.64
CA LYS A 56 -2.08 15.06 0.76
C LYS A 56 -0.60 15.25 0.45
N LYS A 57 -0.28 16.11 -0.53
CA LYS A 57 1.04 16.74 -0.55
C LYS A 57 1.02 17.78 0.58
N THR A 58 1.94 17.66 1.53
CA THR A 58 2.21 18.76 2.45
C THR A 58 2.78 19.90 1.60
N GLU A 59 2.12 21.05 1.58
CA GLU A 59 2.65 22.31 1.03
C GLU A 59 3.77 22.84 1.92
#